data_AF-A0A946IJQ9-F1
#
_entry.id   AF-A0A946IJQ9-F1
#
_cell.length_a   1.000
_cell.length_b   1.000
_cell.length_c   1.000
_cell.angle_alpha   90.00
_cell.angle_beta   90.00
_cell.angle_gamma   90.00
#
_symmetry.space_group_name_H-M   'P 1'
#
loop_
_entity.id
_entity.type
_entity.pdbx_description
1 polymer ?
#
loop_
_entity_poly.entity_id
_entity_poly.type
_entity_poly.pdbx_seq_one_letter_code
_entity_poly.pdbx_strand_id
1 'polypeptide(L)'
;MNILNKFTPIFCVLTLFLSTSACVEAEEGDTGFWKSEDCKNVSEAAGFFLYTSGELLKTADKERKAGSEKKSEKSYSAALFFSELSANAAKNFEVFCKK
;
A
#
# COMPACT_ATOMS: atom_id res chain seq x y z
N MET A 1 47.69 -31.35 -12.35
CA MET A 1 46.41 -30.74 -11.91
C MET A 1 46.74 -29.44 -11.22
N ASN A 2 46.14 -28.32 -11.63
CA ASN A 2 45.85 -27.14 -10.79
C ASN A 2 45.05 -26.14 -11.64
N ILE A 3 43.76 -26.45 -11.83
CA ILE A 3 42.76 -25.64 -12.57
C ILE A 3 42.13 -24.57 -11.64
N LEU A 4 42.69 -24.34 -10.46
CA LEU A 4 42.07 -23.58 -9.37
C LEU A 4 42.61 -22.15 -9.18
N ASN A 5 43.22 -21.53 -10.20
CA ASN A 5 43.71 -20.14 -10.07
C ASN A 5 43.35 -19.22 -11.24
N LYS A 6 42.33 -19.55 -12.03
CA LYS A 6 41.89 -18.72 -13.17
C LYS A 6 40.54 -18.02 -12.99
N PHE A 7 39.85 -18.23 -11.87
CA PHE A 7 38.53 -17.64 -11.61
C PHE A 7 38.50 -16.65 -10.43
N THR A 8 39.65 -16.37 -9.83
CA THR A 8 39.79 -15.50 -8.66
C THR A 8 39.36 -14.03 -8.88
N PRO A 9 39.41 -13.41 -10.09
CA PRO A 9 38.97 -12.02 -10.20
C PRO A 9 37.45 -11.89 -10.42
N ILE A 10 36.76 -12.95 -10.83
CA ILE A 10 35.31 -12.89 -11.14
C ILE A 10 34.47 -12.93 -9.86
N PHE A 11 34.96 -13.61 -8.82
CA PHE A 11 34.23 -13.71 -7.54
C PHE A 11 34.30 -12.41 -6.71
N CYS A 12 35.28 -11.53 -6.95
CA CYS A 12 35.37 -10.23 -6.28
C CYS A 12 34.47 -9.14 -6.89
N VAL A 13 34.02 -9.30 -8.14
CA VAL A 13 33.15 -8.31 -8.79
C VAL A 13 31.67 -8.56 -8.48
N LEU A 14 31.29 -9.82 -8.20
CA LEU A 14 29.92 -10.18 -7.84
C LEU A 14 29.52 -9.84 -6.40
N THR A 15 30.48 -9.62 -5.50
CA THR A 15 30.20 -9.19 -4.11
C THR A 15 30.04 -7.68 -3.96
N LEU A 16 30.42 -6.88 -4.97
CA LEU A 16 30.27 -5.42 -4.98
C LEU A 16 28.86 -4.93 -5.35
N PHE A 17 27.98 -5.82 -5.83
CA PHE A 17 26.58 -5.49 -6.15
C PHE A 17 25.57 -5.83 -5.05
N LEU A 18 26.03 -6.34 -3.90
CA LEU A 18 25.18 -6.77 -2.78
C LEU A 18 25.45 -5.99 -1.47
N SER A 19 26.17 -4.88 -1.53
CA SER A 19 26.20 -3.92 -0.41
C SER A 19 25.03 -2.96 -0.56
N THR A 20 23.86 -3.53 -0.29
CA THR A 20 22.82 -2.94 0.56
C THR A 20 23.00 -1.44 0.79
N SER A 21 22.07 -0.69 0.19
CA SER A 21 21.54 0.54 0.77
C SER A 21 21.04 0.22 2.20
N ALA A 22 21.97 0.01 3.13
CA ALA A 22 21.73 0.28 4.53
C ALA A 22 21.72 1.81 4.63
N CYS A 23 20.61 2.41 4.15
CA CYS A 23 20.10 3.57 4.84
C CYS A 23 20.06 3.14 6.29
N VAL A 24 20.90 3.76 7.11
CA VAL A 24 20.74 3.72 8.55
C VAL A 24 19.30 4.14 8.76
N GLU A 25 18.42 3.17 9.02
CA GLU A 25 17.11 3.44 9.56
C GLU A 25 17.45 4.11 10.87
N ALA A 26 17.35 5.44 10.90
CA ALA A 26 17.34 6.15 12.14
C ALA A 26 16.27 5.44 12.95
N GLU A 27 16.68 4.79 14.03
CA GLU A 27 15.75 4.35 15.05
C GLU A 27 15.12 5.64 15.56
N GLU A 28 14.04 6.01 14.89
CA GLU A 28 13.30 7.20 15.21
C GLU A 28 12.55 6.85 16.48
N GLY A 29 13.23 7.14 17.58
CA GLY A 29 12.62 7.22 18.88
C GLY A 29 11.51 8.25 18.80
N ASP A 30 10.31 7.78 18.49
CA ASP A 30 9.08 8.55 18.66
C ASP A 30 7.98 7.58 19.07
N THR A 31 7.75 7.52 20.38
CA THR A 31 6.83 6.60 21.03
C THR A 31 5.40 6.95 20.66
N GLY A 32 4.94 6.53 19.47
CA GLY A 32 3.58 6.75 19.00
C GLY A 32 3.41 6.77 17.48
N PHE A 33 4.46 7.04 16.70
CA PHE A 33 4.37 7.08 15.24
C PHE A 33 4.67 5.72 14.62
N TRP A 34 4.06 5.47 13.46
CA TRP A 34 4.33 4.30 12.65
C TRP A 34 5.57 4.48 11.79
N LYS A 35 6.14 3.35 11.36
CA LYS A 35 7.24 3.36 10.40
C LYS A 35 6.77 3.94 9.07
N SER A 36 7.70 4.55 8.33
CA SER A 36 7.42 5.13 7.01
C SER A 36 6.77 4.13 6.03
N GLU A 37 7.16 2.86 6.08
CA GLU A 37 6.56 1.81 5.25
C GLU A 37 5.09 1.56 5.61
N ASP A 38 4.77 1.46 6.91
CA ASP A 38 3.39 1.29 7.38
C ASP A 38 2.51 2.51 7.02
N CYS A 39 3.08 3.70 7.10
CA CYS A 39 2.42 4.94 6.68
C CYS A 39 2.11 4.97 5.18
N LYS A 40 3.06 4.52 4.34
CA LYS A 40 2.83 4.35 2.91
C LYS A 40 1.70 3.35 2.66
N ASN A 41 1.74 2.20 3.33
CA ASN A 41 0.73 1.16 3.18
C ASN A 41 -0.68 1.65 3.54
N VAL A 42 -0.83 2.40 4.65
CA VAL A 42 -2.15 2.94 5.03
C VAL A 42 -2.62 4.03 4.06
N SER A 43 -1.71 4.85 3.53
CA SER A 43 -2.04 5.86 2.50
C SER A 43 -2.50 5.20 1.20
N GLU A 44 -1.82 4.15 0.76
CA GLU A 44 -2.21 3.38 -0.43
C GLU A 44 -3.56 2.70 -0.22
N ALA A 45 -3.79 2.11 0.96
CA ALA A 45 -5.08 1.52 1.32
C ALA A 45 -6.22 2.56 1.29
N ALA A 46 -6.00 3.76 1.83
CA ALA A 46 -6.98 4.84 1.79
C ALA A 46 -7.38 5.18 0.34
N GLY A 47 -6.40 5.33 -0.55
CA GLY A 47 -6.63 5.58 -1.97
C GLY A 47 -7.35 4.43 -2.68
N PHE A 48 -6.93 3.19 -2.41
CA PHE A 48 -7.56 1.99 -2.97
C PHE A 48 -9.04 1.88 -2.58
N PHE A 49 -9.35 2.01 -1.28
CA PHE A 49 -10.74 1.95 -0.81
C PHE A 49 -11.60 3.07 -1.38
N LEU A 50 -11.06 4.28 -1.52
CA LEU A 50 -11.78 5.40 -2.15
C LEU A 50 -12.11 5.10 -3.61
N TYR A 51 -11.12 4.58 -4.36
CA TYR A 51 -11.32 4.19 -5.75
C TYR A 51 -12.39 3.11 -5.88
N THR A 52 -12.32 2.05 -5.06
CA THR A 52 -13.31 0.97 -5.04
C THR A 52 -14.72 1.49 -4.73
N SER A 53 -14.85 2.41 -3.75
CA SER A 53 -16.12 3.08 -3.45
C SER A 53 -16.68 3.80 -4.68
N GLY A 54 -15.85 4.56 -5.40
CA GLY A 54 -16.25 5.24 -6.63
C GLY A 54 -16.74 4.31 -7.73
N GLU A 55 -16.07 3.17 -7.95
CA GLU A 55 -16.50 2.16 -8.94
C GLU A 55 -17.82 1.49 -8.54
N LEU A 56 -18.04 1.26 -7.25
CA LEU A 56 -19.30 0.72 -6.73
C LEU A 56 -20.45 1.72 -6.87
N LEU A 57 -20.22 3.01 -6.67
CA LEU A 57 -21.22 4.05 -6.95
C LEU A 57 -21.62 4.08 -8.42
N LYS A 58 -20.64 3.99 -9.33
CA LYS A 58 -20.91 3.88 -10.78
C LYS A 58 -21.74 2.64 -11.10
N THR A 59 -21.47 1.52 -10.43
CA THR A 59 -22.21 0.27 -10.60
C THR A 59 -23.64 0.41 -10.08
N ALA A 60 -23.81 0.95 -8.87
CA ALA A 60 -25.12 1.21 -8.27
C ALA A 60 -25.98 2.10 -9.17
N ASP A 61 -25.40 3.15 -9.77
CA ASP A 61 -26.11 4.04 -10.69
C ASP A 61 -26.56 3.33 -11.98
N LYS A 62 -25.70 2.46 -12.55
CA LYS A 62 -26.07 1.61 -13.71
C LYS A 62 -27.23 0.67 -13.36
N GLU A 63 -27.18 0.02 -12.19
CA GLU A 63 -28.23 -0.89 -11.73
C GLU A 63 -29.56 -0.17 -11.50
N ARG A 64 -29.52 1.04 -10.92
CA ARG A 64 -30.69 1.89 -10.72
C ARG A 64 -31.33 2.29 -12.05
N LYS A 65 -30.51 2.75 -13.02
CA LYS A 65 -30.96 3.09 -14.38
C LYS A 65 -31.56 1.90 -15.12
N ALA A 66 -31.14 0.68 -14.79
CA ALA A 66 -31.69 -0.57 -15.31
C ALA A 66 -32.91 -1.09 -14.53
N GLY A 67 -33.46 -0.34 -13.57
CA GLY A 67 -34.63 -0.75 -12.77
C GLY A 67 -34.34 -1.86 -11.75
N SER A 68 -33.07 -2.16 -11.46
CA SER A 68 -32.65 -3.19 -10.52
C SER A 68 -32.39 -2.63 -9.11
N GLU A 69 -33.42 -2.07 -8.47
CA GLU A 69 -33.31 -1.32 -7.21
C GLU A 69 -32.57 -2.11 -6.11
N LYS A 70 -32.99 -3.34 -5.80
CA LYS A 70 -32.35 -4.17 -4.77
C LYS A 70 -30.86 -4.46 -5.05
N LYS A 71 -30.44 -4.49 -6.31
CA LYS A 71 -29.01 -4.64 -6.65
C LYS A 71 -28.28 -3.33 -6.43
N SER A 72 -28.86 -2.23 -6.92
CA SER A 72 -28.34 -0.88 -6.72
C SER A 72 -28.11 -0.56 -5.24
N GLU A 73 -29.07 -0.87 -4.37
CA GLU A 73 -28.96 -0.66 -2.93
C GLU A 73 -27.80 -1.43 -2.31
N LYS A 74 -27.55 -2.68 -2.75
CA LYS A 74 -26.41 -3.48 -2.30
C LYS A 74 -25.10 -2.86 -2.74
N SER A 75 -24.99 -2.47 -4.01
CA SER A 75 -23.80 -1.81 -4.56
C SER A 75 -23.53 -0.47 -3.87
N TYR A 76 -24.58 0.31 -3.58
CA TYR A 76 -24.48 1.57 -2.85
C TYR A 76 -24.03 1.36 -1.40
N SER A 77 -24.59 0.36 -0.72
CA SER A 77 -24.17 0.00 0.65
C SER A 77 -22.70 -0.43 0.69
N ALA A 78 -22.25 -1.21 -0.29
CA ALA A 78 -20.85 -1.57 -0.43
C ALA A 78 -19.97 -0.33 -0.70
N ALA A 79 -20.43 0.60 -1.53
CA ALA A 79 -19.70 1.85 -1.76
C ALA A 79 -19.52 2.68 -0.49
N LEU A 80 -20.55 2.79 0.34
CA LEU A 80 -20.48 3.47 1.63
C LEU A 80 -19.46 2.80 2.56
N PHE A 81 -19.51 1.46 2.66
CA PHE A 81 -18.55 0.70 3.46
C PHE A 81 -17.09 0.98 3.04
N PHE A 82 -16.78 0.94 1.75
CA PHE A 82 -15.44 1.25 1.27
C PHE A 82 -15.06 2.73 1.46
N SER A 83 -16.01 3.65 1.36
CA SER A 83 -15.76 5.07 1.68
C SER A 83 -15.39 5.25 3.14
N GLU A 84 -16.04 4.54 4.05
CA GLU A 84 -15.73 4.57 5.48
C GLU A 84 -14.36 3.95 5.77
N LEU A 85 -14.02 2.82 5.15
CA LEU A 85 -12.67 2.25 5.26
C LEU A 85 -11.59 3.21 4.77
N SER A 86 -11.83 3.92 3.68
CA SER A 86 -10.92 4.95 3.17
C SER A 86 -10.72 6.08 4.17
N ALA A 87 -11.82 6.63 4.71
CA ALA A 87 -11.79 7.70 5.69
C ALA A 87 -11.06 7.28 6.97
N ASN A 88 -11.30 6.04 7.44
CA ASN A 88 -10.63 5.50 8.61
C ASN A 88 -9.13 5.30 8.36
N ALA A 89 -8.72 4.82 7.19
CA ALA A 89 -7.32 4.69 6.82
C ALA A 89 -6.63 6.07 6.74
N ALA A 90 -7.29 7.07 6.15
CA ALA A 90 -6.81 8.45 6.14
C ALA A 90 -6.66 8.99 7.57
N LYS A 91 -7.62 8.69 8.46
CA LYS A 91 -7.54 9.11 9.86
C LYS A 91 -6.37 8.45 10.60
N ASN A 92 -6.13 7.17 10.35
CA ASN A 92 -4.96 6.46 10.89
C ASN A 92 -3.66 7.11 10.42
N PHE A 93 -3.56 7.50 9.15
CA PHE A 93 -2.41 8.24 8.64
C PHE A 93 -2.22 9.57 9.38
N GLU A 94 -3.29 10.35 9.58
CA GLU A 94 -3.20 11.61 10.33
C GLU A 94 -2.70 11.42 11.76
N VAL A 95 -3.13 10.35 12.43
CA VAL A 95 -2.79 10.10 13.84
C VAL A 95 -1.39 9.53 14.01
N PHE A 96 -1.00 8.57 13.15
CA PHE A 96 0.22 7.79 13.35
C PHE A 96 1.38 8.16 12.42
N CYS A 97 1.15 9.00 11.40
CA CYS A 97 2.15 9.26 10.36
C CYS A 97 2.43 10.74 10.11
N LYS A 98 1.54 11.64 10.53
CA LYS A 98 1.70 13.08 10.34
C LYS A 98 2.42 13.69 11.53
N LYS A 99 3.70 14.02 11.35
CA LYS A 99 4.51 14.79 12.29
C LYS A 99 4.17 16.28 12.25
#